data_AF-A0A318FKH1-F1
#
_entry.id   AF-A0A318FKH1-F1
#
_cell.length_a   1.000
_cell.length_b   1.000
_cell.length_c   1.000
_cell.angle_alpha   90.00
_cell.angle_beta   90.00
_cell.angle_gamma   90.00
#
_symmetry.space_group_name_H-M   'P 1'
#
loop_
_entity.id
_entity.type
_entity.pdbx_description
1 polymer ?
#
loop_
_entity_poly.entity_id
_entity_poly.type
_entity_poly.pdbx_seq_one_letter_code
_entity_poly.pdbx_strand_id
1 'polypeptide(L)'
;MAKKIISCFNSEKGCIVILQYFNHVFFKNYFNFKSRATRREFWWSGLALLIIGMIYFCIVILFAPEYLVQSRFALNIFTIPFYAVTVRRLHDTGRSGWWVLLSLVPLIGAIVLLVYMLEKSERGENQFGPEAVYDFESASRQKGRLIQ
;
A
#
# COMPACT_ATOMS: atom_id res chain seq x y z
N MET A 1 -4.33 -14.39 -16.93
CA MET A 1 -3.76 -13.95 -15.63
C MET A 1 -4.73 -14.15 -14.46
N ALA A 2 -6.00 -13.73 -14.55
CA ALA A 2 -6.97 -13.84 -13.45
C ALA A 2 -7.16 -15.28 -12.90
N LYS A 3 -7.22 -16.31 -13.75
CA LYS A 3 -7.36 -17.71 -13.31
C LYS A 3 -6.20 -18.24 -12.46
N LYS A 4 -4.97 -17.74 -12.68
CA LYS A 4 -3.76 -18.12 -11.92
C LYS A 4 -3.73 -17.50 -10.52
N ILE A 5 -4.28 -16.29 -10.38
CA ILE A 5 -4.39 -15.59 -9.09
C ILE A 5 -5.46 -16.27 -8.22
N ILE A 6 -6.58 -16.68 -8.83
CA ILE A 6 -7.67 -17.38 -8.13
C ILE A 6 -7.23 -18.77 -7.66
N SER A 7 -6.41 -19.51 -8.42
CA SER A 7 -5.93 -20.83 -7.98
C SER A 7 -4.90 -20.74 -6.85
N CYS A 8 -4.17 -19.63 -6.71
CA CYS A 8 -3.31 -19.40 -5.54
C CYS A 8 -4.12 -19.06 -4.29
N PHE A 9 -5.27 -18.40 -4.43
CA PHE A 9 -6.13 -18.02 -3.31
C PHE A 9 -6.80 -19.23 -2.63
N ASN A 10 -7.03 -20.31 -3.37
CA ASN A 10 -7.71 -21.52 -2.90
C ASN A 10 -6.77 -22.57 -2.26
N SER A 11 -5.52 -22.21 -1.97
CA SER A 11 -4.54 -23.09 -1.33
C SER A 11 -4.11 -22.47 0.00
N GLU A 12 -3.94 -23.27 1.06
CA GLU A 12 -3.40 -22.82 2.36
C GLU A 12 -2.11 -21.98 2.22
N LYS A 13 -1.33 -22.24 1.16
CA LYS A 13 -0.11 -21.51 0.81
C LYS A 13 -0.37 -20.08 0.32
N GLY A 14 -1.54 -19.80 -0.24
CA GLY A 14 -1.95 -18.47 -0.69
C GLY A 14 -2.15 -17.49 0.46
N CYS A 15 -2.77 -17.95 1.56
CA CYS A 15 -2.97 -17.14 2.74
C CYS A 15 -1.63 -16.75 3.39
N ILE A 16 -0.69 -17.70 3.51
CA ILE A 16 0.66 -17.45 4.02
C ILE A 16 1.42 -16.43 3.15
N VAL A 17 1.31 -16.52 1.82
CA VAL A 17 1.95 -15.57 0.90
C VAL A 17 1.35 -14.16 1.04
N ILE A 18 0.03 -14.05 1.20
CA ILE A 18 -0.63 -12.75 1.43
C ILE A 18 -0.21 -12.16 2.78
N LEU A 19 -0.11 -12.98 3.82
CA LEU A 19 0.36 -12.55 5.15
C LEU A 19 1.83 -12.12 5.12
N GLN A 20 2.70 -12.85 4.41
CA GLN A 20 4.10 -12.47 4.22
C GLN A 20 4.24 -11.17 3.41
N TYR A 21 3.43 -11.01 2.36
CA TYR A 21 3.36 -9.81 1.56
C TYR A 21 2.90 -8.61 2.39
N PHE A 22 1.82 -8.78 3.15
CA PHE A 22 1.34 -7.76 4.07
C PHE A 22 2.42 -7.40 5.08
N ASN A 23 3.07 -8.39 5.69
CA ASN A 23 4.11 -8.15 6.69
C ASN A 23 5.29 -7.33 6.13
N HIS A 24 5.78 -7.70 4.95
CA HIS A 24 6.90 -7.01 4.32
C HIS A 24 6.51 -5.62 3.79
N VAL A 25 5.37 -5.48 3.12
CA VAL A 25 4.95 -4.19 2.56
C VAL A 25 4.54 -3.20 3.66
N PHE A 26 3.89 -3.67 4.72
CA PHE A 26 3.43 -2.81 5.82
C PHE A 26 4.48 -2.60 6.90
N PHE A 27 5.01 -3.64 7.52
CA PHE A 27 5.90 -3.45 8.67
C PHE A 27 7.33 -3.11 8.24
N LYS A 28 7.86 -3.74 7.17
CA LYS A 28 9.24 -3.47 6.73
C LYS A 28 9.38 -2.10 6.06
N ASN A 29 8.33 -1.63 5.37
CA ASN A 29 8.30 -0.32 4.72
C ASN A 29 7.44 0.71 5.46
N TYR A 30 7.13 0.48 6.74
CA TYR A 30 6.24 1.34 7.53
C TYR A 30 6.70 2.81 7.57
N PHE A 31 8.01 3.02 7.69
CA PHE A 31 8.67 4.34 7.71
C PHE A 31 9.58 4.57 6.50
N ASN A 32 9.42 3.77 5.43
CA ASN A 32 10.25 3.94 4.24
C ASN A 32 9.59 4.93 3.28
N PHE A 33 10.14 6.13 3.22
CA PHE A 33 9.71 7.19 2.29
C PHE A 33 10.58 7.28 1.04
N LYS A 34 11.67 6.52 0.94
CA LYS A 34 12.65 6.69 -0.15
C LYS A 34 12.36 5.82 -1.37
N SER A 35 11.73 4.67 -1.17
CA SER A 35 11.49 3.72 -2.26
C SER A 35 10.32 4.10 -3.17
N ARG A 36 10.16 3.35 -4.25
CA ARG A 36 9.04 3.46 -5.18
C ARG A 36 7.97 2.41 -4.85
N ALA A 37 6.71 2.74 -5.09
CA ALA A 37 5.59 1.81 -4.95
C ALA A 37 4.81 1.70 -6.26
N THR A 38 4.60 0.48 -6.73
CA THR A 38 3.80 0.24 -7.93
C THR A 38 2.32 0.57 -7.70
N ARG A 39 1.55 0.78 -8.77
CA ARG A 39 0.09 0.97 -8.68
C ARG A 39 -0.59 -0.16 -7.91
N ARG A 40 -0.18 -1.41 -8.14
CA ARG A 40 -0.79 -2.58 -7.48
C ARG A 40 -0.50 -2.57 -5.99
N GLU A 41 0.75 -2.32 -5.59
CA GLU A 41 1.12 -2.15 -4.18
C GLU A 41 0.32 -1.04 -3.52
N PHE A 42 0.22 0.12 -4.17
CA PHE A 42 -0.57 1.25 -3.65
C PHE A 42 -2.03 0.86 -3.38
N TRP A 43 -2.72 0.27 -4.36
CA TRP A 43 -4.14 -0.08 -4.22
C TRP A 43 -4.38 -1.22 -3.23
N TRP A 44 -3.53 -2.25 -3.21
CA TRP A 44 -3.66 -3.35 -2.25
C TRP A 44 -3.35 -2.90 -0.83
N SER A 45 -2.34 -2.04 -0.64
CA SER A 45 -2.06 -1.44 0.67
C SER A 45 -3.20 -0.51 1.11
N GLY A 46 -3.72 0.33 0.22
CA GLY A 46 -4.87 1.19 0.53
C GLY A 46 -6.10 0.37 0.95
N LEU A 47 -6.41 -0.71 0.23
CA LEU A 47 -7.52 -1.60 0.56
C LEU A 47 -7.32 -2.31 1.90
N ALA A 48 -6.12 -2.80 2.18
CA ALA A 48 -5.83 -3.48 3.44
C ALA A 48 -5.93 -2.52 4.64
N LEU A 49 -5.43 -1.28 4.52
CA LEU A 49 -5.60 -0.25 5.54
C LEU A 49 -7.08 0.10 5.76
N LEU A 50 -7.86 0.17 4.68
CA LEU A 50 -9.29 0.45 4.76
C LEU A 50 -10.02 -0.66 5.53
N ILE A 51 -9.75 -1.92 5.22
CA ILE A 51 -10.36 -3.07 5.92
C ILE A 51 -9.97 -3.08 7.40
N ILE A 52 -8.69 -2.89 7.72
CA ILE A 52 -8.21 -2.83 9.11
C ILE A 52 -8.87 -1.68 9.88
N GLY A 53 -8.96 -0.50 9.26
CA GLY A 53 -9.64 0.66 9.83
C GLY A 53 -11.13 0.42 10.07
N MET A 54 -11.82 -0.24 9.14
CA MET A 54 -13.24 -0.61 9.32
C MET A 54 -13.43 -1.62 10.45
N ILE A 55 -12.60 -2.66 10.53
CA ILE A 55 -12.65 -3.64 11.62
C ILE A 55 -12.42 -2.96 12.97
N TYR A 56 -11.40 -2.11 13.07
CA TYR A 56 -11.12 -1.34 14.29
C TYR A 56 -12.32 -0.47 14.68
N PHE A 57 -12.90 0.27 13.72
CA PHE A 57 -14.05 1.13 13.97
C PHE A 57 -15.29 0.34 14.42
N CYS A 58 -15.57 -0.80 13.79
CA CYS A 58 -16.66 -1.70 14.20
C CYS A 58 -16.46 -2.23 15.63
N ILE A 59 -15.24 -2.65 15.98
CA ILE A 59 -14.94 -3.11 17.34
C ILE A 59 -15.23 -2.01 18.37
N VAL A 60 -14.78 -0.77 18.11
CA VAL A 60 -15.00 0.35 19.03
C VAL A 60 -16.49 0.63 19.19
N ILE A 61 -17.27 0.68 18.10
CA ILE A 61 -18.72 0.93 18.18
C ILE A 61 -19.44 -0.15 18.99
N LEU A 62 -19.07 -1.42 18.79
CA LEU A 62 -19.78 -2.56 19.37
C LEU A 62 -19.43 -2.80 20.85
N PHE A 63 -18.18 -2.55 21.24
CA PHE A 63 -17.66 -2.97 22.55
C PHE A 63 -17.26 -1.81 23.47
N ALA A 64 -17.05 -0.61 22.92
CA ALA A 64 -16.46 0.51 23.64
C ALA A 64 -16.94 1.88 23.10
N PRO A 65 -18.26 2.11 22.92
CA PRO A 65 -18.78 3.30 22.24
C PRO A 65 -18.44 4.62 22.96
N GLU A 66 -18.27 4.59 24.29
CA GLU A 66 -17.84 5.74 25.08
C GLU A 66 -16.43 6.25 24.71
N TYR A 67 -15.61 5.41 24.06
CA TYR A 67 -14.27 5.76 23.59
C TYR A 67 -14.23 6.20 22.11
N LEU A 68 -15.38 6.43 21.46
CA LEU A 68 -15.42 6.80 20.04
C LEU A 68 -14.65 8.09 19.70
N VAL A 69 -14.60 9.05 20.63
CA VAL A 69 -13.85 10.31 20.41
C VAL A 69 -12.35 10.09 20.62
N GLN A 70 -11.97 9.31 21.64
CA GLN A 70 -10.58 8.99 21.98
C GLN A 70 -9.94 8.05 20.95
N SER A 71 -10.70 7.08 20.44
CA SER A 71 -10.28 6.15 19.38
C SER A 71 -9.98 6.83 18.05
N ARG A 72 -10.54 8.03 17.79
CA ARG A 72 -10.14 8.85 16.63
C ARG A 72 -8.66 9.23 16.70
N PHE A 73 -8.12 9.50 17.88
CA PHE A 73 -6.69 9.76 18.03
C PHE A 73 -5.85 8.52 17.74
N ALA A 74 -6.30 7.34 18.18
CA ALA A 74 -5.62 6.09 17.87
C ALA A 74 -5.61 5.78 16.36
N LEU A 75 -6.67 6.13 15.63
CA LEU A 75 -6.71 6.00 14.17
C LEU A 75 -5.65 6.85 13.45
N ASN A 76 -5.18 7.94 14.06
CA ASN A 76 -4.13 8.76 13.45
C ASN A 76 -2.82 7.98 13.28
N ILE A 77 -2.56 6.95 14.08
CA ILE A 77 -1.34 6.14 13.91
C ILE A 77 -1.33 5.39 12.57
N PHE A 78 -2.50 5.00 12.07
CA PHE A 78 -2.66 4.34 10.77
C PHE A 78 -2.54 5.31 9.59
N THR A 79 -2.49 6.62 9.83
CA THR A 79 -2.29 7.60 8.76
C THR A 79 -0.83 7.63 8.28
N ILE A 80 0.14 7.32 9.15
CA ILE A 80 1.57 7.26 8.81
C ILE A 80 1.85 6.30 7.65
N PRO A 81 1.46 5.00 7.72
CA PRO A 81 1.72 4.08 6.61
C PRO A 81 0.96 4.47 5.34
N PHE A 82 -0.22 5.09 5.46
CA PHE A 82 -0.96 5.61 4.31
C PHE A 82 -0.18 6.72 3.59
N TYR A 83 0.33 7.70 4.34
CA TYR A 83 1.17 8.76 3.78
C TYR A 83 2.50 8.22 3.24
N ALA A 84 3.12 7.25 3.91
CA ALA A 84 4.34 6.61 3.44
C ALA A 84 4.14 5.93 2.07
N VAL A 85 3.09 5.13 1.91
CA VAL A 85 2.76 4.49 0.62
C VAL A 85 2.41 5.53 -0.45
N THR A 86 1.73 6.62 -0.08
CA THR A 86 1.39 7.72 -1.00
C THR A 86 2.64 8.45 -1.51
N VAL A 87 3.59 8.76 -0.62
CA VAL A 87 4.88 9.37 -1.00
C VAL A 87 5.67 8.46 -1.93
N ARG A 88 5.76 7.16 -1.62
CA ARG A 88 6.43 6.19 -2.50
C ARG A 88 5.77 6.07 -3.87
N ARG A 89 4.45 6.26 -3.94
CA ARG A 89 3.72 6.26 -5.20
C ARG A 89 3.93 7.54 -6.01
N LEU A 90 4.05 8.69 -5.35
CA LEU A 90 4.47 9.94 -6.00
C LEU A 90 5.88 9.84 -6.57
N HIS A 91 6.80 9.21 -5.82
CA HIS A 91 8.15 8.92 -6.28
C HIS A 91 8.16 8.01 -7.53
N ASP A 92 7.20 7.09 -7.62
CA ASP A 92 7.05 6.21 -8.78
C ASP A 92 6.56 6.92 -10.06
N THR A 93 5.98 8.12 -9.94
CA THR A 93 5.64 9.01 -11.07
C THR A 93 6.66 10.14 -11.26
N GLY A 94 7.83 10.05 -10.62
CA GLY A 94 8.90 11.04 -10.73
C GLY A 94 8.66 12.33 -9.93
N ARG A 95 7.61 12.39 -9.09
CA ARG A 95 7.23 13.56 -8.31
C ARG A 95 7.79 13.50 -6.91
N SER A 96 8.11 14.65 -6.30
CA SER A 96 8.55 14.72 -4.91
C SER A 96 7.44 14.36 -3.90
N GLY A 97 7.79 13.75 -2.77
CA GLY A 97 6.85 13.46 -1.69
C GLY A 97 6.08 14.67 -1.13
N TRP A 98 6.57 15.90 -1.34
CA TRP A 98 5.91 17.15 -0.96
C TRP A 98 4.52 17.34 -1.58
N TRP A 99 4.24 16.71 -2.73
CA TRP A 99 2.91 16.76 -3.35
C TRP A 99 1.84 16.14 -2.45
N VAL A 100 2.21 15.33 -1.46
CA VAL A 100 1.27 14.78 -0.47
C VAL A 100 0.60 15.88 0.35
N LEU A 101 1.23 17.04 0.54
CA LEU A 101 0.64 18.17 1.27
C LEU A 101 -0.64 18.71 0.62
N LEU A 102 -0.85 18.43 -0.68
CA LEU A 102 -2.13 18.75 -1.32
C LEU A 102 -3.31 18.02 -0.65
N SER A 103 -3.09 16.93 0.07
CA SER A 103 -4.16 16.26 0.82
C SER A 103 -4.77 17.15 1.92
N LEU A 104 -4.08 18.24 2.32
CA LEU A 104 -4.60 19.23 3.27
C LEU A 104 -5.62 20.17 2.62
N VAL A 105 -5.63 20.29 1.28
CA VAL A 105 -6.61 21.08 0.54
C VAL A 105 -7.76 20.16 0.13
N PRO A 106 -8.94 20.26 0.78
CA PRO A 106 -10.06 19.39 0.47
C PRO A 106 -10.53 19.62 -0.98
N LEU A 107 -11.12 18.57 -1.56
CA LEU A 107 -11.66 18.55 -2.92
C LEU A 107 -10.59 18.64 -4.03
N ILE A 108 -9.94 19.79 -4.21
CA ILE A 108 -8.99 20.02 -5.31
C ILE A 108 -7.75 19.15 -5.13
N GLY A 109 -7.16 19.16 -3.93
CA GLY A 109 -5.96 18.38 -3.66
C GLY A 109 -6.20 16.88 -3.71
N ALA A 110 -7.38 16.43 -3.28
CA ALA A 110 -7.80 15.04 -3.39
C ALA A 110 -7.92 14.59 -4.86
N ILE A 111 -8.52 15.41 -5.73
CA ILE A 111 -8.64 15.09 -7.17
C ILE A 111 -7.26 15.02 -7.83
N VAL A 112 -6.38 15.99 -7.57
CA VAL A 112 -5.03 16.03 -8.15
C VAL A 112 -4.22 14.80 -7.70
N LEU A 113 -4.25 14.46 -6.41
CA LEU A 113 -3.57 13.27 -5.90
C LEU A 113 -4.15 12.00 -6.52
N LEU A 114 -5.47 11.89 -6.67
CA LEU A 114 -6.11 10.74 -7.30
C LEU A 114 -5.63 10.54 -8.74
N VAL A 115 -5.54 11.63 -9.52
CA VAL A 115 -4.99 11.59 -10.88
C VAL A 115 -3.54 11.06 -10.85
N TYR A 116 -2.70 11.52 -9.93
CA TYR A 116 -1.33 11.02 -9.79
C TYR A 116 -1.27 9.55 -9.36
N MET A 117 -2.18 9.09 -8.50
CA MET A 117 -2.24 7.67 -8.12
C MET A 117 -2.58 6.77 -9.31
N LEU A 118 -3.37 7.28 -10.27
CA LEU A 118 -3.76 6.58 -11.50
C LEU A 118 -2.73 6.69 -12.65
N GLU A 119 -1.79 7.62 -12.58
CA GLU A 119 -0.77 7.86 -13.60
C GLU A 119 0.20 6.67 -13.78
N LYS A 120 0.86 6.51 -14.92
CA LYS A 120 1.74 5.33 -15.15
C LYS A 120 3.05 5.52 -14.41
N SER A 121 3.58 4.42 -13.86
CA SER A 121 4.92 4.37 -13.32
C SER A 121 5.92 4.82 -14.38
N GLU A 122 6.88 5.64 -13.97
CA GLU A 122 7.98 6.07 -14.81
C GLU A 122 8.82 4.85 -15.21
N ARG A 123 9.11 4.71 -16.51
CA ARG A 123 9.84 3.56 -17.04
C ARG A 123 11.32 3.69 -16.72
N GLY A 124 11.93 2.60 -16.26
CA GLY A 124 13.35 2.58 -15.95
C GLY A 124 13.68 3.15 -14.58
N GLU A 125 14.97 3.42 -14.37
CA GLU A 125 15.46 4.03 -13.14
C GLU A 125 15.13 5.51 -13.12
N ASN A 126 14.62 5.99 -11.97
CA ASN A 126 14.40 7.41 -11.74
C ASN A 126 15.18 7.88 -10.51
N GLN A 127 15.09 9.17 -10.19
CA GLN A 127 15.80 9.77 -9.05
C GLN A 127 15.50 9.14 -7.68
N PHE A 128 14.44 8.33 -7.57
CA PHE A 128 14.04 7.62 -6.36
C PHE A 128 14.38 6.12 -6.38
N GLY A 129 15.12 5.68 -7.41
CA GLY A 129 15.68 4.34 -7.52
C GLY A 129 15.12 3.52 -8.69
N PRO A 130 15.52 2.23 -8.76
CA PRO A 130 15.11 1.33 -9.81
C PRO A 130 13.60 1.06 -9.78
N GLU A 131 13.05 0.65 -10.91
CA GLU A 131 11.63 0.31 -11.04
C GLU A 131 11.21 -0.70 -9.95
N ALA A 132 10.13 -0.39 -9.23
CA ALA A 132 9.63 -1.24 -8.17
C ALA A 132 9.17 -2.58 -8.77
N VAL A 133 9.94 -3.64 -8.54
CA VAL A 133 9.58 -4.99 -8.96
C VAL A 133 8.58 -5.55 -7.95
N TYR A 134 7.39 -5.89 -8.43
CA TYR A 134 6.37 -6.51 -7.61
C TYR A 134 6.88 -7.86 -7.05
N ASP A 135 6.81 -8.06 -5.73
CA ASP A 135 7.50 -9.17 -5.06
C ASP A 135 6.96 -10.58 -5.44
N PHE A 136 5.75 -10.69 -6.01
CA PHE A 136 5.30 -11.96 -6.60
C PHE A 136 6.10 -12.32 -7.85
N GLU A 137 6.57 -11.31 -8.59
CA GLU A 137 7.40 -11.51 -9.77
C GLU A 137 8.82 -11.91 -9.37
N SER A 138 9.40 -11.30 -8.33
CA SER A 138 10.69 -11.74 -7.75
C SER A 138 10.59 -13.16 -7.18
N ALA A 139 9.52 -13.50 -6.43
CA ALA A 139 9.28 -14.84 -5.90
C ALA A 139 9.08 -15.88 -7.02
N SER A 140 8.37 -15.52 -8.10
CA SER A 140 8.21 -16.39 -9.27
C SER A 140 9.50 -16.53 -10.11
N ARG A 141 10.29 -15.46 -10.25
CA ARG A 141 11.61 -15.49 -10.91
C ARG A 141 12.61 -16.29 -10.10
N GLN A 142 12.58 -16.20 -8.78
CA GLN A 142 13.46 -16.96 -7.90
C GLN A 142 13.09 -18.44 -7.93
N LYS A 143 11.79 -18.77 -7.88
CA LYS A 143 11.33 -20.15 -8.06
C LYS A 143 11.66 -20.70 -9.45
N GLY A 144 11.55 -19.90 -10.50
CA GLY A 144 11.99 -20.29 -11.86
C GLY A 144 13.50 -20.53 -11.97
N ARG A 145 14.31 -19.77 -11.22
CA ARG A 145 15.77 -19.94 -11.12
C ARG A 145 16.19 -21.16 -10.31
N LEU A 146 15.32 -21.66 -9.43
CA LEU A 146 15.56 -22.84 -8.59
C LEU A 146 15.08 -24.15 -9.23
N ILE A 147 14.44 -24.08 -10.41
CA ILE A 147 13.96 -25.24 -11.17
C ILE A 147 14.82 -25.44 -12.46
N GLN A 148 15.91 -24.68 -12.59
CA GLN A 148 16.98 -24.90 -13.57
C GLN A 148 18.22 -25.44 -12.87
#